data_AF-A0A956XWD9-F1
#
_entry.id   AF-A0A956XWD9-F1
#
_cell.length_a   1.000
_cell.length_b   1.000
_cell.length_c   1.000
_cell.angle_alpha   90.00
_cell.angle_beta   90.00
_cell.angle_gamma   90.00
#
_symmetry.space_group_name_H-M   'P 1'
#
loop_
_entity.id
_entity.type
_entity.pdbx_description
1 polymer ?
#
loop_
_entity_poly.entity_id
_entity_poly.type
_entity_poly.pdbx_seq_one_letter_code
_entity_poly.pdbx_strand_id
1 'polypeptide(L)'
;HHEPLNLGQDRMVTINELVDLVSDAAGISVEKKHIEGPQGVRGRNSDNTKLREVLGWEPEISLEAGLKRTYEWIEEQVREKLEREGVAMVDPTPSPAGD
;
A
#
# COMPACT_ATOMS: atom_id res chain seq x y z
N HIS A 1 29.30 12.88 -3.73
CA HIS A 1 28.84 12.10 -4.90
C HIS A 1 27.88 12.97 -5.70
N HIS A 2 28.01 13.06 -7.03
CA HIS A 2 27.23 13.99 -7.88
C HIS A 2 26.43 13.30 -8.99
N GLU A 3 26.51 11.97 -9.10
CA GLU A 3 25.73 11.20 -10.06
C GLU A 3 24.34 10.87 -9.49
N PRO A 4 23.33 10.61 -10.34
CA PRO A 4 22.03 10.14 -9.89
C PRO A 4 22.10 8.84 -9.09
N LEU A 5 21.25 8.72 -8.07
CA LEU A 5 21.06 7.51 -7.27
C LEU A 5 19.60 7.07 -7.30
N ASN A 6 19.38 5.76 -7.39
CA ASN A 6 18.06 5.17 -7.17
C ASN A 6 17.69 5.29 -5.69
N LEU A 7 16.47 5.72 -5.40
CA LEU A 7 15.90 5.81 -4.06
C LEU A 7 14.55 5.09 -4.06
N GLY A 8 14.57 3.80 -3.75
CA GLY A 8 13.38 2.96 -3.74
C GLY A 8 13.63 1.62 -3.09
N GLN A 9 12.56 0.94 -2.70
CA GLN A 9 12.61 -0.45 -2.27
C GLN A 9 13.02 -1.36 -3.45
N ASP A 10 13.80 -2.40 -3.19
CA ASP A 10 14.24 -3.40 -4.17
C ASP A 10 13.33 -4.65 -4.18
N ARG A 11 12.18 -4.59 -3.50
CA ARG A 11 11.15 -5.62 -3.54
C ARG A 11 10.20 -5.42 -4.72
N MET A 12 10.22 -6.36 -5.65
CA MET A 12 9.22 -6.47 -6.70
C MET A 12 7.94 -7.12 -6.15
N VAL A 13 6.78 -6.52 -6.47
CA VAL A 13 5.45 -7.08 -6.21
C VAL A 13 4.57 -6.89 -7.43
N THR A 14 3.62 -7.81 -7.62
CA THR A 14 2.55 -7.70 -8.60
C THR A 14 1.41 -6.80 -8.10
N ILE A 15 0.57 -6.33 -9.01
CA ILE A 15 -0.66 -5.61 -8.63
C ILE A 15 -1.61 -6.49 -7.80
N ASN A 16 -1.66 -7.80 -8.09
CA ASN A 16 -2.51 -8.72 -7.33
C ASN A 16 -2.03 -8.86 -5.88
N GLU A 17 -0.72 -8.95 -5.64
CA GLU A 17 -0.15 -8.97 -4.28
C GLU A 17 -0.36 -7.64 -3.57
N LEU A 18 -0.22 -6.50 -4.27
CA LEU A 18 -0.51 -5.20 -3.69
C LEU A 18 -1.97 -5.11 -3.21
N VAL A 19 -2.93 -5.65 -3.97
CA VAL A 19 -4.33 -5.73 -3.55
C VAL A 19 -4.49 -6.59 -2.29
N ASP A 20 -3.79 -7.72 -2.21
CA ASP A 20 -3.83 -8.58 -1.02
C ASP A 20 -3.29 -7.85 0.21
N LEU A 21 -2.12 -7.20 0.09
CA LEU A 21 -1.51 -6.46 1.19
C LEU A 21 -2.40 -5.32 1.72
N VAL A 22 -3.10 -4.62 0.84
CA VAL A 22 -4.04 -3.56 1.23
C VAL A 22 -5.30 -4.15 1.87
N SER A 23 -5.77 -5.30 1.38
CA SER A 23 -6.93 -6.01 1.94
C SER A 23 -6.63 -6.55 3.34
N ASP A 24 -5.42 -7.07 3.54
CA ASP A 24 -4.92 -7.49 4.85
C ASP A 24 -4.81 -6.31 5.81
N ALA A 25 -4.30 -5.15 5.35
CA ALA A 25 -4.26 -3.93 6.17
C ALA A 25 -5.67 -3.47 6.59
N ALA A 26 -6.67 -3.70 5.74
CA ALA A 26 -8.07 -3.40 5.99
C ALA A 26 -8.82 -4.46 6.81
N GLY A 27 -8.24 -5.66 6.99
CA GLY A 27 -8.91 -6.78 7.63
C GLY A 27 -10.12 -7.33 6.85
N ILE A 28 -10.16 -7.15 5.53
CA ILE A 28 -11.27 -7.61 4.68
C ILE A 28 -10.75 -8.50 3.54
N SER A 29 -11.64 -9.29 2.95
CA SER A 29 -11.38 -10.00 1.69
C SER A 29 -12.10 -9.32 0.54
N VAL A 30 -11.42 -9.16 -0.58
CA VAL A 30 -11.98 -8.53 -1.79
C VAL A 30 -11.89 -9.47 -2.99
N GLU A 31 -12.90 -9.44 -3.85
CA GLU A 31 -12.84 -10.12 -5.14
C GLU A 31 -12.10 -9.23 -6.16
N LYS A 32 -11.05 -9.78 -6.79
CA LYS A 32 -10.26 -9.06 -7.81
C LYS A 32 -10.96 -9.14 -9.16
N LYS A 33 -11.52 -8.03 -9.63
CA LYS A 33 -12.07 -7.89 -10.98
C LYS A 33 -11.11 -7.13 -11.90
N HIS A 34 -10.47 -7.82 -12.82
CA HIS A 34 -9.60 -7.18 -13.83
C HIS A 34 -10.44 -6.57 -14.96
N ILE A 35 -10.17 -5.31 -15.28
CA ILE A 35 -10.81 -4.57 -16.38
C ILE A 35 -9.75 -4.00 -17.32
N GLU A 36 -10.12 -3.68 -18.56
CA GLU A 36 -9.22 -3.04 -19.50
C GLU A 36 -8.91 -1.59 -19.09
N GLY A 37 -7.67 -1.15 -19.33
CA GLY A 37 -7.21 0.19 -18.97
C GLY A 37 -5.71 0.37 -19.26
N PRO A 38 -5.16 1.59 -19.07
CA PRO A 38 -3.75 1.85 -19.25
C PRO A 38 -2.91 1.06 -18.24
N GLN A 39 -2.06 0.15 -18.71
CA GLN A 39 -1.26 -0.75 -17.85
C GLN A 39 0.12 -0.18 -17.49
N GLY A 40 0.59 0.86 -18.19
CA GLY A 40 1.96 1.36 -18.02
C GLY A 40 3.01 0.33 -18.44
N VAL A 41 4.14 0.30 -17.73
CA VAL A 41 5.20 -0.69 -17.97
C VAL A 41 4.92 -2.00 -17.22
N ARG A 42 5.45 -3.11 -17.73
CA ARG A 42 5.20 -4.45 -17.14
C ARG A 42 5.86 -4.68 -15.78
N GLY A 43 6.86 -3.89 -15.40
CA GLY A 43 7.54 -4.01 -14.11
C GLY A 43 8.66 -2.98 -13.97
N ARG A 44 8.92 -2.58 -12.73
CA ARG A 44 10.05 -1.75 -12.32
C ARG A 44 10.50 -2.24 -10.96
N ASN A 45 11.81 -2.20 -10.72
CA ASN A 45 12.37 -2.45 -9.40
C ASN A 45 13.65 -1.62 -9.23
N SER A 46 13.96 -1.23 -7.99
CA SER A 46 15.15 -0.44 -7.70
C SER A 46 16.38 -1.33 -7.62
N ASP A 47 17.49 -0.92 -8.28
CA ASP A 47 18.81 -1.46 -7.97
C ASP A 47 19.47 -0.56 -6.93
N ASN A 48 19.63 -1.10 -5.72
CA ASN A 48 20.17 -0.39 -4.56
C ASN A 48 21.68 -0.60 -4.35
N THR A 49 22.38 -1.28 -5.28
CA THR A 49 23.83 -1.52 -5.17
C THR A 49 24.58 -0.21 -4.97
N LYS A 50 24.31 0.80 -5.82
CA LYS A 50 24.98 2.10 -5.73
C LYS A 50 24.59 2.91 -4.50
N LEU A 51 23.32 2.80 -4.09
CA LEU A 51 22.79 3.46 -2.92
C LEU A 51 23.54 3.00 -1.65
N ARG A 52 23.67 1.68 -1.47
CA ARG A 52 24.40 1.06 -0.35
C ARG A 52 25.88 1.44 -0.35
N GLU A 53 26.55 1.41 -1.51
CA GLU A 53 27.96 1.79 -1.63
C GLU A 53 28.23 3.24 -1.22
N VAL A 54 27.39 4.17 -1.68
CA VAL A 54 27.65 5.61 -1.53
C VAL A 54 27.16 6.15 -0.20
N LEU A 55 26.01 5.67 0.28
CA LEU A 55 25.36 6.21 1.48
C LEU A 55 25.46 5.29 2.70
N GLY A 56 25.82 4.01 2.51
CA GLY A 56 25.75 3.01 3.59
C GLY A 56 24.33 2.80 4.12
N TRP A 57 23.31 3.14 3.31
CA TRP A 57 21.91 3.19 3.70
C TRP A 57 21.03 2.60 2.60
N GLU A 58 19.88 2.07 2.99
CA GLU A 58 18.79 1.68 2.11
C GLU A 58 17.43 1.81 2.83
N PRO A 59 16.30 1.80 2.12
CA PRO A 59 15.00 1.95 2.77
C PRO A 59 14.67 0.74 3.69
N GLU A 60 14.39 1.00 4.96
CA GLU A 60 14.20 -0.06 5.99
C GLU A 60 12.72 -0.39 6.28
N ILE A 61 11.79 0.48 5.89
CA ILE A 61 10.36 0.26 6.12
C ILE A 61 9.83 -0.71 5.07
N SER A 62 9.32 -1.86 5.52
CA SER A 62 8.68 -2.84 4.63
C SER A 62 7.44 -2.26 3.95
N LEU A 63 7.09 -2.86 2.79
CA LEU A 63 5.90 -2.46 2.05
C LEU A 63 4.64 -2.62 2.93
N GLU A 64 4.51 -3.70 3.68
CA GLU A 64 3.40 -3.96 4.61
C GLU A 64 3.28 -2.88 5.67
N ALA A 65 4.39 -2.53 6.33
CA ALA A 65 4.39 -1.50 7.37
C ALA A 65 4.04 -0.12 6.81
N GLY A 66 4.56 0.21 5.62
CA GLY A 66 4.21 1.45 4.92
C GLY A 66 2.74 1.49 4.49
N LEU A 67 2.23 0.40 3.92
CA LEU A 67 0.83 0.29 3.49
C LEU A 67 -0.14 0.37 4.66
N LYS A 68 0.16 -0.28 5.79
CA LYS A 68 -0.67 -0.19 6.98
C LYS A 68 -0.83 1.24 7.47
N ARG A 69 0.29 1.97 7.63
CA ARG A 69 0.26 3.39 8.03
C ARG A 69 -0.51 4.26 7.02
N THR A 70 -0.34 3.97 5.74
CA THR A 70 -1.03 4.69 4.66
C THR A 70 -2.53 4.41 4.68
N TYR A 71 -2.93 3.15 4.90
CA TYR A 71 -4.32 2.74 5.02
C TYR A 71 -5.01 3.44 6.20
N GLU A 72 -4.42 3.37 7.40
CA GLU A 72 -4.94 4.01 8.61
C GLU A 72 -5.17 5.52 8.40
N TRP A 73 -4.20 6.20 7.78
CA TRP A 73 -4.33 7.62 7.44
C TRP A 73 -5.47 7.87 6.44
N ILE A 74 -5.55 7.10 5.34
CA ILE A 74 -6.62 7.26 4.34
C ILE A 74 -8.00 7.00 4.96
N GLU A 75 -8.11 6.00 5.83
CA GLU A 75 -9.35 5.66 6.53
C GLU A 75 -9.85 6.85 7.36
N GLU A 76 -8.96 7.50 8.12
CA GLU A 76 -9.26 8.72 8.87
C GLU A 76 -9.76 9.84 7.94
N GLN A 77 -9.05 10.11 6.84
CA GLN A 77 -9.46 11.14 5.87
C GLN A 77 -10.84 10.86 5.24
N VAL A 78 -11.15 9.59 4.96
CA VAL A 78 -12.45 9.18 4.41
C VAL A 78 -13.54 9.34 5.47
N ARG A 79 -13.27 8.97 6.72
CA ARG A 79 -14.21 9.10 7.84
C ARG A 79 -14.57 10.57 8.07
N GLU A 80 -13.58 11.45 8.19
CA GLU A 80 -13.78 12.90 8.35
C GLU A 80 -14.62 13.49 7.20
N LYS A 81 -14.35 13.04 5.96
CA LYS A 81 -15.12 13.49 4.80
C LYS A 81 -16.59 13.06 4.89
N LEU A 82 -16.85 11.80 5.23
CA LEU A 82 -18.22 11.25 5.31
C LEU A 82 -19.03 11.90 6.43
N GLU A 83 -18.42 12.17 7.58
CA GLU A 83 -19.02 12.92 8.68
C GLU A 83 -19.42 14.34 8.23
N ARG A 84 -18.52 15.03 7.53
CA ARG A 84 -18.76 16.39 6.99
C ARG A 84 -19.87 16.42 5.94
N GLU A 85 -20.07 15.32 5.22
CA GLU A 85 -21.13 15.14 4.22
C GLU A 85 -22.46 14.61 4.82
N GLY A 86 -22.50 14.36 6.14
CA GLY A 86 -23.70 13.90 6.83
C GLY A 86 -24.06 12.43 6.54
N VAL A 87 -23.10 11.64 6.06
CA VAL A 87 -23.29 10.21 5.81
C VAL A 87 -22.98 9.43 7.08
N ALA A 88 -23.96 8.72 7.63
CA ALA A 88 -23.75 7.87 8.80
C ALA A 88 -22.80 6.72 8.46
N MET A 89 -21.70 6.60 9.19
CA MET A 89 -20.80 5.45 9.10
C MET A 89 -21.48 4.22 9.70
N VAL A 90 -21.62 3.15 8.90
CA VAL A 90 -21.95 1.82 9.43
C VAL A 90 -20.63 1.14 9.77
N ASP A 91 -20.43 0.83 11.06
CA ASP A 91 -19.24 0.16 11.55
C ASP A 91 -19.12 -1.24 10.91
N PRO A 92 -18.05 -1.56 10.17
CA PRO A 92 -17.83 -2.88 9.61
C PRO A 92 -17.21 -3.80 10.67
N THR A 93 -17.75 -3.83 11.89
CA THR A 93 -17.33 -4.86 12.84
C THR A 93 -17.98 -6.18 12.40
N PRO A 94 -17.22 -7.24 12.12
CA PRO A 94 -17.83 -8.54 11.90
C PRO A 94 -18.57 -8.92 13.19
N SER A 95 -19.86 -9.20 13.06
CA SER A 95 -20.67 -9.79 14.12
C SER A 95 -19.88 -10.95 14.73
N PRO A 96 -19.73 -11.03 16.07
CA PRO A 96 -19.05 -12.17 16.67
C PRO A 96 -19.80 -13.42 16.20
N ALA A 97 -19.07 -14.33 15.54
CA ALA A 97 -19.59 -15.60 15.10
C ALA A 97 -20.35 -16.23 16.27
N GLY A 98 -21.67 -16.39 16.11
CA GLY A 98 -22.51 -17.06 17.08
C GLY A 98 -22.14 -18.54 17.17
N ASP A 99 -22.00 -18.99 18.42
CA ASP A 99 -22.04 -20.35 18.99
C ASP A 99 -21.81 -21.57 18.08
#